data_AF-A0A847FNB7-F1
#
_entry.id   AF-A0A847FNB7-F1
#
_cell.length_a   1.000
_cell.length_b   1.000
_cell.length_c   1.000
_cell.angle_alpha   90.00
_cell.angle_beta   90.00
_cell.angle_gamma   90.00
#
_symmetry.space_group_name_H-M   'P 1'
#
loop_
_entity.id
_entity.type
_entity.pdbx_description
1 polymer ?
#
loop_
_entity_poly.entity_id
_entity_poly.type
_entity_poly.pdbx_seq_one_letter_code
_entity_poly.pdbx_strand_id
1 'polypeptide(L)'
;MSWRLLFELPASPPGAGQDEAMQRVAQVVEGLLQPPQSDRVRRSIAEALQGTAHGDAGDGPNMGALVRVWIWGPPAAQAPSGRRGGNGWGYFLLERQEDGAQDGPHRVVELYLYQEAERTG
;
A
#
# COMPACT_ATOMS: atom_id res chain seq x y z
N MET A 1 6.06 -6.42 -18.82
CA MET A 1 5.34 -5.59 -17.84
C MET A 1 6.32 -5.22 -16.74
N SER A 2 6.15 -4.08 -16.07
CA SER A 2 7.01 -3.64 -14.96
C SER A 2 6.13 -3.08 -13.85
N TRP A 3 6.65 -3.05 -12.61
CA TRP A 3 6.00 -2.35 -11.51
C TRP A 3 5.91 -0.86 -11.81
N ARG A 4 4.75 -0.27 -11.52
CA ARG A 4 4.52 1.16 -11.69
C ARG A 4 4.03 1.75 -10.37
N LEU A 5 4.66 2.84 -9.95
CA LEU A 5 4.19 3.61 -8.81
C LEU A 5 2.88 4.29 -9.19
N LEU A 6 1.81 4.02 -8.46
CA LEU A 6 0.53 4.69 -8.63
C LEU A 6 0.56 6.07 -7.96
N PHE A 7 1.01 6.09 -6.70
CA PHE A 7 1.19 7.32 -5.94
C PHE A 7 2.16 7.06 -4.77
N GLU A 8 2.73 8.16 -4.29
CA GLU A 8 3.52 8.22 -3.07
C GLU A 8 2.86 9.24 -2.14
N LEU A 9 2.85 8.94 -0.85
CA LEU A 9 2.42 9.86 0.18
C LEU A 9 3.59 10.13 1.10
N PRO A 10 3.94 11.42 1.31
CA PRO A 10 5.05 11.77 2.16
C PRO A 10 4.81 11.34 3.60
N ALA A 11 5.89 11.03 4.29
CA ALA A 11 5.88 10.78 5.73
C ALA A 11 5.21 11.96 6.44
N SER A 12 4.03 11.71 7.00
CA SER A 12 3.29 12.73 7.73
C SER A 12 3.44 12.51 9.23
N PRO A 13 3.46 13.58 10.05
CA PRO A 13 3.50 13.44 11.49
C PRO A 13 2.39 12.51 12.00
N PRO A 14 2.63 11.74 13.08
CA PRO A 14 1.63 10.87 13.70
C PRO A 14 0.31 11.62 13.93
N GLY A 15 -0.79 11.01 13.51
CA GLY A 15 -2.15 11.53 13.71
C GLY A 15 -2.67 12.53 12.65
N ALA A 16 -1.81 13.23 11.90
CA ALA A 16 -2.30 14.25 10.93
C ALA A 16 -2.40 13.73 9.49
N GLY A 17 -1.45 12.93 9.01
CA GLY A 17 -1.48 12.41 7.63
C GLY A 17 -1.68 10.91 7.49
N GLN A 18 -1.89 10.19 8.59
CA GLN A 18 -2.31 8.79 8.54
C GLN A 18 -3.72 8.65 7.94
N ASP A 19 -4.63 9.56 8.29
CA ASP A 19 -6.00 9.56 7.76
C ASP A 19 -6.04 9.86 6.26
N GLU A 20 -5.27 10.84 5.79
CA GLU A 20 -5.15 11.13 4.36
C GLU A 20 -4.56 9.94 3.61
N ALA A 21 -3.55 9.29 4.18
CA ALA A 21 -2.94 8.12 3.56
C ALA A 21 -3.91 6.95 3.45
N MET A 22 -4.66 6.69 4.51
CA MET A 22 -5.71 5.68 4.53
C MET A 22 -6.83 5.97 3.53
N GLN A 23 -7.24 7.24 3.38
CA GLN A 23 -8.25 7.64 2.41
C GLN A 23 -7.78 7.45 0.96
N ARG A 24 -6.54 7.84 0.64
CA ARG A 24 -5.95 7.67 -0.69
C ARG A 24 -5.80 6.21 -1.07
N VAL A 25 -5.32 5.39 -0.13
CA VAL A 25 -5.24 3.94 -0.29
C VAL A 25 -6.62 3.35 -0.54
N ALA A 26 -7.63 3.73 0.26
CA ALA A 26 -8.99 3.24 0.10
C ALA A 26 -9.55 3.56 -1.29
N GLN A 27 -9.37 4.80 -1.79
CA GLN A 27 -9.85 5.19 -3.13
C GLN A 27 -9.25 4.33 -4.24
N VAL A 28 -7.94 4.04 -4.18
CA VAL A 28 -7.26 3.23 -5.20
C VAL A 28 -7.67 1.77 -5.10
N VAL A 29 -7.72 1.25 -3.88
CA VAL A 29 -8.03 -0.15 -3.60
C VAL A 29 -9.49 -0.47 -3.91
N GLU A 30 -10.45 0.42 -3.61
CA GLU A 30 -11.87 0.22 -3.94
C GLU A 30 -12.14 0.34 -5.45
N GLY A 31 -11.31 1.11 -6.17
CA GLY A 31 -11.37 1.17 -7.64
C GLY A 31 -10.81 -0.07 -8.34
N LEU A 32 -9.96 -0.85 -7.66
CA LEU A 32 -9.25 -2.00 -8.20
C LEU A 32 -9.79 -3.34 -7.70
N LEU A 33 -10.10 -3.42 -6.41
CA LEU A 33 -10.46 -4.62 -5.68
C LEU A 33 -11.95 -4.60 -5.31
N GLN A 34 -12.58 -5.76 -5.38
CA GLN A 34 -13.93 -5.93 -4.85
C GLN A 34 -13.86 -6.20 -3.33
N PRO A 35 -14.87 -5.78 -2.54
CA PRO A 35 -15.04 -6.32 -1.18
C PRO A 35 -15.15 -7.86 -1.25
N PRO A 36 -14.47 -8.63 -0.37
CA PRO A 36 -13.77 -8.25 0.87
C PRO A 36 -12.25 -7.99 0.73
N GLN A 37 -11.70 -8.02 -0.48
CA GLN A 37 -10.25 -7.86 -0.69
C GLN A 37 -9.79 -6.44 -0.36
N SER A 38 -10.60 -5.45 -0.74
CA SER A 38 -10.34 -4.05 -0.42
C SER A 38 -10.21 -3.80 1.09
N ASP A 39 -11.10 -4.40 1.88
CA ASP A 39 -11.09 -4.27 3.34
C ASP A 39 -9.84 -4.89 3.98
N ARG A 40 -9.36 -6.02 3.43
CA ARG A 40 -8.12 -6.66 3.92
C ARG A 40 -6.91 -5.77 3.68
N VAL A 41 -6.78 -5.20 2.49
CA VAL A 41 -5.68 -4.27 2.17
C VAL A 41 -5.71 -3.04 3.07
N ARG A 42 -6.90 -2.44 3.27
CA ARG A 42 -7.07 -1.30 4.17
C ARG A 42 -6.62 -1.65 5.59
N ARG A 43 -7.00 -2.82 6.11
CA ARG A 43 -6.57 -3.27 7.44
C ARG A 43 -5.05 -3.45 7.52
N SER A 44 -4.43 -4.13 6.55
CA SER A 44 -2.99 -4.35 6.55
C SER A 44 -2.20 -3.04 6.51
N ILE A 45 -2.66 -2.03 5.76
CA ILE A 45 -2.02 -0.71 5.75
C ILE A 45 -2.27 0.04 7.05
N ALA A 46 -3.47 -0.04 7.63
CA ALA A 46 -3.73 0.57 8.93
C ALA A 46 -2.82 -0.02 10.02
N GLU A 47 -2.64 -1.34 10.03
CA GLU A 47 -1.73 -2.06 10.95
C GLU A 47 -0.28 -1.61 10.72
N ALA A 48 0.17 -1.55 9.46
CA ALA A 48 1.49 -1.02 9.12
C ALA A 48 1.61 0.44 9.61
N LEU A 49 0.68 1.34 9.33
CA LEU A 49 0.77 2.74 9.75
C LEU A 49 0.69 2.94 11.27
N GLN A 50 -0.09 2.11 11.99
CA GLN A 50 -0.24 2.17 13.45
C GLN A 50 0.97 1.61 14.19
N GLY A 51 1.77 0.76 13.54
CA GLY A 51 3.16 0.53 13.93
C GLY A 51 3.52 -0.94 14.10
N THR A 52 4.78 -1.23 13.75
CA THR A 52 5.60 -2.13 14.55
C THR A 52 5.81 -1.52 15.93
N ALA A 53 4.80 -1.62 16.79
CA ALA A 53 4.91 -1.37 18.22
C ALA A 53 5.47 -2.60 18.98
N HIS A 54 5.92 -3.66 18.29
CA HIS A 54 6.18 -4.97 18.89
C HIS A 54 7.37 -5.76 18.28
N GLY A 55 8.50 -5.14 17.97
CA GLY A 55 9.69 -5.95 17.63
C GLY A 55 10.92 -5.16 17.24
N ASP A 56 11.94 -5.26 18.09
CA ASP A 56 13.34 -4.82 17.94
C ASP A 56 13.66 -3.31 17.92
N ALA A 57 14.08 -2.86 19.10
CA ALA A 57 15.33 -2.13 19.34
C ALA A 57 15.75 -1.10 18.29
N GLY A 58 15.16 0.09 18.42
CA GLY A 58 15.70 1.31 17.87
C GLY A 58 14.81 2.47 18.28
N ASP A 59 15.28 3.28 19.23
CA ASP A 59 14.67 4.56 19.58
C ASP A 59 14.40 5.38 18.31
N GLY A 60 13.14 5.42 17.89
CA GLY A 60 12.65 6.23 16.80
C GLY A 60 11.30 6.81 17.21
N PRO A 61 11.26 8.00 17.84
CA PRO A 61 10.02 8.61 18.29
C PRO A 61 9.20 9.01 17.07
N ASN A 62 7.92 8.63 17.01
CA ASN A 62 6.92 9.42 16.28
C ASN A 62 7.26 9.77 14.81
N MET A 63 8.02 8.95 14.08
CA MET A 63 8.38 9.27 12.71
C MET A 63 7.24 8.85 11.77
N GLY A 64 6.77 9.79 10.95
CA GLY A 64 5.82 9.52 9.90
C GLY A 64 6.31 8.41 8.96
N ALA A 65 5.40 7.62 8.41
CA ALA A 65 5.73 6.61 7.41
C ALA A 65 5.41 7.16 6.01
N LEU A 66 6.39 7.08 5.11
CA LEU A 66 6.16 7.31 3.68
C LEU A 66 5.44 6.08 3.12
N VAL A 67 4.35 6.29 2.38
CA VAL A 67 3.57 5.19 1.78
C VAL A 67 3.74 5.21 0.28
N ARG A 68 4.17 4.08 -0.31
CA ARG A 68 4.20 3.88 -1.77
C ARG A 68 3.22 2.80 -2.16
N VAL A 69 2.45 3.05 -3.21
CA VAL A 69 1.55 2.03 -3.78
C VAL A 69 1.99 1.70 -5.19
N TRP A 70 2.34 0.44 -5.39
CA TRP A 70 2.84 -0.13 -6.64
C TRP A 70 1.79 -1.03 -7.27
N ILE A 71 1.73 -1.03 -8.60
CA ILE A 71 0.85 -1.92 -9.37
C ILE A 71 1.60 -2.69 -10.45
N TRP A 72 1.27 -3.98 -10.58
CA TRP A 72 1.63 -4.83 -11.71
C TRP A 72 0.36 -5.32 -12.40
N GLY A 73 0.02 -4.67 -13.50
CA GLY A 73 -1.21 -4.92 -14.25
C GLY A 73 -1.61 -3.69 -15.07
N PRO A 74 -2.72 -3.76 -15.83
CA PRO A 74 -3.27 -2.59 -16.49
C PRO A 74 -3.60 -1.50 -15.45
N PRO A 75 -3.44 -0.21 -15.78
CA PRO A 75 -3.75 0.86 -14.83
C PRO A 75 -5.24 0.82 -14.46
N ALA A 76 -5.59 1.24 -13.24
CA ALA A 76 -6.96 1.17 -12.70
C ALA A 76 -8.04 1.76 -13.64
N ALA A 77 -7.73 2.85 -14.34
CA ALA A 77 -8.62 3.49 -15.32
C ALA A 77 -8.90 2.64 -16.58
N GLN A 78 -8.12 1.58 -16.81
CA GLN A 78 -8.25 0.64 -17.92
C GLN A 78 -8.58 -0.77 -17.44
N ALA A 79 -8.76 -0.98 -16.13
CA ALA A 79 -9.27 -2.24 -15.62
C ALA A 79 -10.71 -2.38 -16.14
N PRO A 80 -11.05 -3.45 -16.87
CA PRO A 80 -12.38 -3.60 -17.43
C PRO A 80 -13.39 -3.71 -16.29
N SER A 81 -14.14 -2.62 -16.07
CA SER A 81 -15.32 -2.55 -15.21
C SER A 81 -16.41 -3.45 -15.79
N GLY A 82 -16.31 -4.77 -15.60
CA GLY A 82 -17.37 -5.69 -16.03
C GLY A 82 -16.98 -7.10 -16.44
N ARG A 83 -15.70 -7.50 -16.47
CA ARG A 83 -15.39 -8.93 -16.71
C ARG A 83 -15.50 -9.76 -15.44
N ARG A 84 -16.71 -10.30 -15.20
CA ARG A 84 -16.93 -11.53 -14.42
C ARG A 84 -16.18 -12.68 -15.11
N GLY A 85 -14.88 -12.80 -14.86
CA GLY A 85 -14.01 -13.82 -15.41
C GLY A 85 -12.64 -13.80 -14.75
N GLY A 86 -12.48 -14.65 -13.74
CA GLY A 86 -11.24 -15.38 -13.45
C GLY A 86 -10.06 -14.69 -12.78
N ASN A 87 -9.87 -13.38 -12.90
CA ASN A 87 -8.63 -12.75 -12.40
C ASN A 87 -8.84 -12.08 -11.03
N GLY A 88 -8.42 -12.77 -9.98
CA GLY A 88 -8.26 -12.16 -8.65
C GLY A 88 -7.14 -11.11 -8.67
N TRP A 89 -7.19 -10.17 -7.75
CA TRP A 89 -6.05 -9.31 -7.45
C TRP A 89 -5.41 -9.82 -6.15
N GLY A 90 -4.09 -9.93 -6.17
CA GLY A 90 -3.27 -10.22 -5.00
C GLY A 90 -2.58 -8.97 -4.49
N TYR A 91 -2.12 -9.02 -3.23
CA TYR A 91 -1.32 -7.96 -2.66
C TYR A 91 -0.28 -8.50 -1.67
N PHE A 92 0.79 -7.74 -1.50
CA PHE A 92 1.71 -7.89 -0.37
C PHE A 92 2.20 -6.51 0.08
N LEU A 93 2.68 -6.43 1.33
CA LEU A 93 3.16 -5.20 1.94
C LEU A 93 4.61 -5.41 2.38
N LEU A 94 5.46 -4.43 2.11
CA LEU A 94 6.84 -4.38 2.59
C LEU A 94 7.01 -3.18 3.51
N GLU A 95 7.71 -3.40 4.62
CA GLU A 95 8.13 -2.32 5.52
C GLU A 95 9.66 -2.28 5.52
N ARG A 96 10.22 -1.08 5.32
CA ARG A 96 11.67 -0.86 5.33
C ARG A 96 12.01 0.48 5.96
N GLN A 97 13.24 0.60 6.45
CA GLN A 97 13.82 1.89 6.79
C GLN A 97 14.66 2.37 5.61
N GLU A 98 14.42 3.61 5.17
CA GLU A 98 15.27 4.28 4.18
C GLU A 98 16.09 5.36 4.87
N ASP A 99 17.41 5.34 4.66
CA ASP A 99 18.28 6.45 5.06
C ASP A 99 17.98 7.66 4.17
N GLY A 100 17.21 8.62 4.69
CA GLY A 100 16.97 9.88 4.02
C GLY A 100 18.25 10.70 4.00
N ALA A 101 18.69 11.12 2.81
CA ALA A 101 19.92 11.91 2.64
C ALA A 101 19.90 13.28 3.37
N GLN A 102 18.75 13.72 3.89
CA GLN A 102 18.59 15.01 4.60
C GLN A 102 17.84 14.92 5.94
N ASP A 103 16.91 13.97 6.13
CA ASP A 103 16.02 13.92 7.31
C ASP A 103 16.27 12.72 8.24
N GLY A 104 17.34 11.96 8.02
CA GLY A 104 17.63 10.75 8.78
C GLY A 104 16.82 9.54 8.31
N PRO A 105 16.92 8.40 9.01
CA PRO A 105 16.20 7.19 8.64
C PRO A 105 14.69 7.43 8.76
N HIS A 106 13.94 7.20 7.69
CA HIS A 106 12.49 7.29 7.68
C HIS A 106 11.87 5.94 7.31
N ARG A 107 10.70 5.66 7.90
CA ARG A 107 9.98 4.43 7.65
C ARG A 107 9.24 4.51 6.32
N VAL A 108 9.34 3.45 5.53
CA VAL A 108 8.66 3.31 4.25
C VAL A 108 7.76 2.07 4.29
N VAL A 109 6.50 2.26 3.97
CA VAL A 109 5.49 1.21 3.79
C VAL A 109 5.15 1.13 2.31
N GLU A 110 5.44 -0.01 1.69
CA GLU A 110 5.17 -0.24 0.27
C GLU A 110 4.07 -1.28 0.09
N LEU A 111 2.94 -0.88 -0.49
CA LEU A 111 1.87 -1.78 -0.91
C LEU A 111 2.08 -2.16 -2.38
N TYR A 112 2.12 -3.45 -2.66
CA TYR A 112 2.19 -3.99 -4.01
C TYR A 112 0.88 -4.67 -4.38
N LEU A 113 0.27 -4.23 -5.47
CA LEU A 113 -0.97 -4.78 -6.04
C LEU A 113 -0.65 -5.47 -7.36
N TYR A 114 -1.06 -6.73 -7.54
CA TYR A 114 -0.84 -7.45 -8.80
C TYR A 114 -2.08 -8.22 -9.23
N GLN A 115 -2.27 -8.30 -10.53
CA GLN A 115 -3.32 -9.15 -11.09
C GLN A 115 -2.84 -10.60 -11.06
N GLU A 116 -3.60 -11.47 -10.39
CA GLU A 116 -3.36 -12.91 -10.44
C GLU A 116 -3.72 -13.42 -11.83
N ALA A 117 -2.85 -14.23 -12.41
CA ALA A 117 -3.15 -14.89 -13.67
C ALA A 117 -4.32 -15.86 -13.47
N GLU A 118 -5.22 -15.96 -14.46
CA GLU A 118 -6.22 -17.02 -14.49
C GLU A 118 -5.52 -18.36 -14.26
N ARG A 119 -5.92 -19.05 -13.18
CA ARG A 119 -5.48 -20.41 -12.97
C ARG A 119 -6.23 -21.25 -14.01
N THR A 120 -5.65 -21.39 -15.20
CA THR A 120 -6.10 -22.37 -16.19
C THR A 120 -5.94 -23.75 -15.54
N GLY A 121 -7.05 -24.27 -15.04
CA GLY A 121 -7.18 -25.66 -14.58
C GLY A 121 -7.44 -26.60 -15.75
#